data_AF-K9TFZ4-F1
#
_entry.id   AF-K9TFZ4-F1
#
_cell.length_a   1.000
_cell.length_b   1.000
_cell.length_c   1.000
_cell.angle_alpha   90.00
_cell.angle_beta   90.00
_cell.angle_gamma   90.00
#
_symmetry.space_group_name_H-M   'P 1'
#
loop_
_entity.id
_entity.type
_entity.pdbx_description
1 polymer ?
#
loop_
_entity_poly.entity_id
_entity_poly.type
_entity_poly.pdbx_seq_one_letter_code
_entity_poly.pdbx_strand_id
1 'polypeptide(L)' 'MKREKELAKLREITEKTLEDVVGKMWELGKSFPDIAQYLILTEAEVEAAFMRYQHRFERGDRT' A
#
# COMPACT_ATOMS: atom_id res chain seq x y z
N MET A 1 21.45 17.08 0.94
CA MET A 1 21.34 16.55 -0.45
C MET A 1 21.39 15.03 -0.62
N LYS A 2 22.44 14.26 -0.27
CA LYS A 2 22.42 12.79 -0.48
C LYS A 2 21.38 12.07 0.39
N ARG A 3 21.32 12.38 1.69
CA ARG A 3 20.41 11.75 2.66
C ARG A 3 18.91 12.02 2.40
N GLU A 4 18.56 13.21 1.92
CA GLU A 4 17.16 13.56 1.62
C GLU A 4 16.62 12.75 0.43
N LYS A 5 17.46 12.54 -0.60
CA LYS A 5 17.09 11.69 -1.75
C LYS A 5 16.91 10.23 -1.37
N GLU A 6 17.75 9.72 -0.47
CA GLU A 6 17.64 8.35 0.05
C GLU A 6 16.36 8.17 0.88
N LEU A 7 16.04 9.14 1.76
CA LEU A 7 14.80 9.12 2.54
C LEU A 7 13.55 9.18 1.65
N ALA A 8 13.56 10.01 0.62
CA ALA A 8 12.46 10.09 -0.35
C ALA A 8 12.24 8.73 -1.05
N LYS A 9 13.32 8.08 -1.49
CA LYS A 9 13.26 6.77 -2.14
C LYS A 9 12.77 5.67 -1.19
N LEU A 10 13.23 5.67 0.06
CA LEU A 10 12.76 4.71 1.08
C LEU A 10 11.26 4.89 1.35
N ARG A 11 10.79 6.14 1.42
CA ARG A 11 9.37 6.45 1.60
C ARG A 11 8.54 5.92 0.44
N GLU A 12 8.95 6.19 -0.79
CA GLU A 12 8.28 5.69 -2.01
C GLU A 12 8.20 4.15 -2.01
N ILE A 13 9.30 3.46 -1.68
CA ILE A 13 9.32 1.99 -1.60
C ILE A 13 8.34 1.49 -0.52
N THR A 14 8.32 2.15 0.63
CA THR A 14 7.44 1.77 1.76
C THR A 14 5.98 1.94 1.39
N GLU A 15 5.61 3.09 0.80
CA GLU A 15 4.26 3.37 0.35
C GLU A 15 3.82 2.37 -0.73
N LYS A 16 4.70 2.07 -1.69
CA LYS A 16 4.41 1.08 -2.73
C LYS A 16 4.17 -0.32 -2.16
N THR A 17 5.04 -0.74 -1.24
CA THR A 17 4.95 -2.04 -0.56
C THR A 17 3.67 -2.16 0.25
N LEU A 18 3.27 -1.09 0.95
CA LEU A 18 2.01 -1.07 1.70
C LEU A 18 0.81 -1.29 0.77
N GLU A 19 0.78 -0.58 -0.36
CA GLU A 19 -0.28 -0.73 -1.36
C GLU A 19 -0.35 -2.16 -1.91
N ASP A 20 0.80 -2.79 -2.20
CA ASP A 20 0.85 -4.17 -2.71
C ASP A 20 0.39 -5.20 -1.68
N VAL A 21 0.80 -5.03 -0.41
CA VAL A 21 0.38 -5.93 0.68
C VAL A 21 -1.13 -5.82 0.91
N VAL A 22 -1.67 -4.60 0.98
CA VAL A 22 -3.11 -4.37 1.13
C VAL A 22 -3.88 -4.99 -0.04
N GLY A 23 -3.44 -4.73 -1.28
CA GLY A 23 -4.05 -5.30 -2.47
C GLY A 23 -4.06 -6.83 -2.45
N LYS A 24 -2.92 -7.46 -2.12
CA LYS A 24 -2.82 -8.93 -2.04
C LYS A 24 -3.69 -9.53 -0.95
N MET A 25 -3.78 -8.90 0.22
CA MET A 25 -4.65 -9.38 1.29
C MET A 25 -6.13 -9.29 0.90
N TRP A 26 -6.52 -8.22 0.20
CA TRP A 26 -7.87 -8.08 -0.34
C TRP A 26 -8.18 -9.14 -1.41
N GLU A 27 -7.25 -9.41 -2.33
CA GLU A 27 -7.37 -10.50 -3.33
C GLU A 27 -7.53 -11.88 -2.68
N LEU A 28 -6.93 -12.08 -1.49
CA LEU A 28 -7.10 -13.29 -0.67
C LEU A 28 -8.42 -13.32 0.13
N GLY A 29 -9.30 -12.34 -0.06
CA GLY A 29 -10.61 -12.25 0.56
C GLY A 29 -10.61 -11.69 1.98
N LYS A 30 -9.55 -11.00 2.41
CA LYS A 30 -9.52 -10.32 3.72
C LYS A 30 -10.35 -9.03 3.68
N SER A 31 -11.07 -8.78 4.77
CA SER A 31 -11.80 -7.52 4.95
C SER A 31 -10.86 -6.38 5.33
N PHE A 32 -11.24 -5.12 5.10
CA PHE A 32 -10.43 -3.97 5.54
C PHE A 32 -10.20 -3.91 7.06
N PRO A 33 -11.18 -4.21 7.93
CA PRO A 33 -10.93 -4.35 9.37
C PRO A 33 -9.84 -5.37 9.71
N ASP A 34 -9.86 -6.55 9.05
CA ASP A 34 -8.84 -7.57 9.29
C ASP A 34 -7.45 -7.08 8.86
N ILE A 35 -7.36 -6.49 7.66
CA ILE A 35 -6.09 -5.96 7.13
C ILE A 35 -5.54 -4.87 8.05
N ALA A 36 -6.41 -3.96 8.52
CA ALA A 36 -6.05 -2.90 9.44
C ALA A 36 -5.47 -3.47 10.75
N GLN A 37 -6.07 -4.53 11.28
CA GLN A 37 -5.55 -5.24 12.45
C GLN A 37 -4.19 -5.89 12.19
N TYR A 38 -3.99 -6.55 11.04
CA TYR A 38 -2.73 -7.21 10.70
C TYR A 38 -1.58 -6.22 10.49
N LEU A 39 -1.86 -5.07 9.87
CA LEU A 39 -0.85 -4.07 9.53
C LEU A 39 -0.66 -3.00 10.61
N ILE A 40 -1.46 -3.04 11.67
CA ILE A 40 -1.45 -2.04 12.75
C ILE A 40 -1.70 -0.63 12.16
N LEU A 41 -2.75 -0.55 11.34
CA LEU A 41 -3.22 0.67 10.69
C LEU A 41 -4.70 0.90 11.03
N THR A 42 -5.20 2.09 10.73
CA THR A 42 -6.63 2.36 10.72
C THR A 42 -7.27 1.83 9.44
N GLU A 43 -8.58 1.55 9.48
CA GLU A 43 -9.34 1.14 8.28
C GLU A 43 -9.25 2.21 7.17
N ALA A 44 -9.27 3.49 7.52
CA ALA A 44 -9.14 4.60 6.56
C ALA A 44 -7.78 4.60 5.84
N GLU A 45 -6.69 4.25 6.54
CA GLU A 45 -5.36 4.12 5.93
C GLU A 45 -5.29 2.92 4.97
N VAL A 46 -5.94 1.81 5.33
CA VAL A 46 -6.07 0.63 4.49
C VAL A 46 -6.89 0.93 3.24
N GLU A 47 -8.04 1.59 3.38
CA GLU A 47 -8.87 2.02 2.25
C GLU A 47 -8.09 2.93 1.30
N ALA A 48 -7.39 3.93 1.84
CA ALA A 48 -6.60 4.83 1.02
C ALA A 48 -5.46 4.10 0.27
N ALA A 49 -4.79 3.14 0.92
CA ALA A 49 -3.78 2.31 0.27
C ALA A 49 -4.37 1.41 -0.81
N PHE A 50 -5.53 0.81 -0.56
CA PHE A 50 -6.24 -0.01 -1.53
C PHE A 50 -6.66 0.79 -2.78
N MET A 51 -7.20 1.99 -2.61
CA MET A 51 -7.57 2.86 -3.74
C MET A 51 -6.36 3.19 -4.61
N ARG A 52 -5.18 3.46 -4.00
CA ARG A 52 -3.95 3.71 -4.76
C ARG A 52 -3.47 2.45 -5.50
N TYR A 53 -3.53 1.30 -4.84
CA TYR A 53 -3.25 0.00 -5.46
C TYR A 53 -4.14 -0.24 -6.70
N GLN A 54 -5.46 -0.03 -6.58
CA GLN A 54 -6.40 -0.18 -7.70
C GLN A 54 -6.04 0.75 -8.87
N HIS A 55 -5.76 2.03 -8.59
CA HIS A 55 -5.37 2.99 -9.62
C HIS A 55 -4.04 2.64 -10.32
N ARG A 56 -3.11 1.94 -9.66
CA ARG A 56 -1.89 1.44 -10.33
C ARG A 56 -2.21 0.26 -11.25
N PHE A 57 -3.06 -0.66 -10.79
CA PHE A 57 -3.52 -1.80 -11.59
C PHE A 57 -4.27 -1.36 -12.86
N GLU A 58 -5.15 -0.36 -12.76
CA GLU A 58 -5.86 0.23 -13.90
C GLU A 58 -4.92 0.85 -14.94
N ARG A 59 -3.77 1.37 -14.50
CA ARG A 59 -2.71 1.92 -15.36
C ARG A 59 -1.79 0.85 -15.97
N GLY A 60 -2.05 -0.43 -15.69
CA GLY A 60 -1.27 -1.56 -16.21
C GLY A 60 0.06 -1.79 -15.47
N ASP A 61 0.28 -1.11 -14.35
CA ASP A 61 1.51 -1.24 -13.55
C ASP A 61 1.36 -2.43 -12.59
N ARG A 62 1.82 -3.61 -13.04
CA ARG A 62 1.70 -4.90 -12.33
C ARG A 62 2.96 -5.30 -11.55
N THR A 63 3.98 -4.45 -11.57
CA THR A 63 5.32 -4.69 -10.99
C THR A 63 5.54 -3.88 -9.73
#